data_AF-A0A4Q9FZQ7-F1
#
_entry.id   AF-A0A4Q9FZQ7-F1
#
_cell.length_a   1.000
_cell.length_b   1.000
_cell.length_c   1.000
_cell.angle_alpha   90.00
_cell.angle_beta   90.00
_cell.angle_gamma   90.00
#
_symmetry.space_group_name_H-M   'P 1'
#
loop_
_entity.id
_entity.type
_entity.pdbx_description
1 polymer ?
#
loop_
_entity_poly.entity_id
_entity_poly.type
_entity_poly.pdbx_seq_one_letter_code
_entity_poly.pdbx_strand_id
1 'polypeptide(L)'
;MRIGYRIFLAGLAVACLSSGRAGAQAPDDDLSRQAHSLRQIISTMEAEAAELEPRLAAARQQLTDLNGKIEQATAQMDAVSRDLAEGKAAEAEMRAAITQATEERNRQQADLETARREMADAQARTESARAALAQITGDRDRRQAELDAAAKELDDLESRTQAARAALAEITQRHEAMQADLVRSQDLAAQIAEQENRSRDLADAVRRLTAELTALTRVRDAALAEAQPPSPQPAGTEAEPDAAASPAGLQARDSRQVDAALAAAPALPQGGDRRGQLRTLLVEGHCVTDALAQVQNPINRQTLLVLVGRLGGC
;
A
#
# COMPACT_ATOMS: atom_id res chain seq x y z
N MET A 1 86.69 -9.93 57.37
CA MET A 1 88.01 -9.30 57.66
C MET A 1 88.36 -9.57 59.11
N ARG A 2 89.26 -10.53 59.37
CA ARG A 2 89.80 -10.83 60.70
C ARG A 2 91.21 -10.21 60.75
N ILE A 3 91.40 -9.17 61.55
CA ILE A 3 92.71 -8.55 61.77
C ILE A 3 93.26 -9.13 63.07
N GLY A 4 94.24 -10.03 62.94
CA GLY A 4 94.98 -10.60 64.07
C GLY A 4 96.15 -9.69 64.43
N TYR A 5 96.27 -9.35 65.72
CA TYR A 5 97.44 -8.70 66.29
C TYR A 5 98.27 -9.75 67.04
N ARG A 6 99.50 -10.00 66.58
CA ARG A 6 100.52 -10.81 67.28
C ARG A 6 101.56 -9.84 67.85
N ILE A 7 101.67 -9.81 69.17
CA ILE A 7 102.70 -9.07 69.93
C ILE A 7 103.97 -9.92 69.97
N PHE A 8 105.10 -9.28 69.64
CA PHE A 8 106.46 -9.83 69.64
C PHE A 8 107.04 -9.73 71.05
N LEU A 9 107.35 -10.87 71.68
CA LEU A 9 108.07 -10.96 72.96
C LEU A 9 109.53 -11.30 72.66
N ALA A 10 110.43 -10.33 72.88
CA ALA A 10 111.87 -10.52 72.79
C ALA A 10 112.43 -10.80 74.20
N GLY A 11 112.71 -12.06 74.49
CA GLY A 11 113.49 -12.49 75.65
C GLY A 11 114.93 -12.76 75.23
N LEU A 12 115.86 -11.90 75.64
CA LEU A 12 117.29 -12.05 75.40
C LEU A 12 117.95 -12.48 76.71
N ALA A 13 118.36 -13.75 76.78
CA ALA A 13 119.16 -14.30 77.86
C ALA A 13 120.65 -14.20 77.49
N VAL A 14 121.43 -13.50 78.32
CA VAL A 14 122.90 -13.49 78.24
C VAL A 14 123.43 -14.13 79.52
N ALA A 15 124.08 -15.28 79.35
CA ALA A 15 124.86 -15.97 80.37
C ALA A 15 126.33 -15.86 79.98
N CYS A 16 127.14 -15.21 80.83
CA CYS A 16 128.58 -15.39 80.89
C CYS A 16 129.03 -15.10 82.33
N LEU A 17 129.20 -16.17 83.10
CA LEU A 17 129.97 -16.18 84.33
C LEU A 17 131.41 -16.60 84.04
N SER A 18 132.33 -15.95 84.75
CA SER A 18 133.53 -16.48 85.41
C SER A 18 134.83 -15.79 85.00
N SER A 19 135.80 -15.53 85.86
CA SER A 19 135.93 -15.38 87.33
C SER A 19 137.40 -15.02 87.55
N GLY A 20 137.71 -14.02 88.37
CA GLY A 20 139.09 -13.60 88.65
C GLY A 20 139.26 -12.72 89.90
N ARG A 21 138.85 -13.27 91.06
CA ARG A 21 139.46 -13.23 92.41
C ARG A 21 139.95 -11.92 93.08
N ALA A 22 139.55 -11.84 94.36
CA ALA A 22 140.15 -11.12 95.50
C ALA A 22 139.79 -9.65 95.73
N GLY A 23 139.09 -9.40 96.84
CA GLY A 23 138.81 -8.06 97.36
C GLY A 23 137.62 -8.08 98.32
N ALA A 24 137.91 -8.20 99.61
CA ALA A 24 136.92 -8.11 100.69
C ALA A 24 136.43 -6.66 100.81
N GLN A 25 135.37 -6.32 100.08
CA GLN A 25 134.49 -5.13 100.19
C GLN A 25 133.73 -5.01 98.87
N ALA A 26 132.73 -5.86 98.63
CA ALA A 26 131.91 -5.77 97.42
C ALA A 26 130.46 -6.31 97.51
N PRO A 27 129.84 -6.67 98.67
CA PRO A 27 128.40 -6.88 98.68
C PRO A 27 127.61 -5.55 98.56
N ASP A 28 128.18 -4.43 99.01
CA ASP A 28 127.51 -3.11 99.00
C ASP A 28 127.46 -2.44 97.62
N ASP A 29 128.45 -2.65 96.76
CA ASP A 29 128.49 -2.09 95.41
C ASP A 29 127.50 -2.77 94.45
N ASP A 30 127.35 -4.10 94.56
CA ASP A 30 126.33 -4.86 93.83
C ASP A 30 124.92 -4.52 94.33
N LEU A 31 124.73 -4.38 95.65
CA LEU A 31 123.46 -3.91 96.22
C LEU A 31 123.10 -2.50 95.73
N SER A 32 124.08 -1.60 95.65
CA SER A 32 123.87 -0.22 95.20
C SER A 32 123.52 -0.14 93.71
N ARG A 33 124.18 -0.96 92.87
CA ARG A 33 123.83 -1.09 91.44
C ARG A 33 122.45 -1.70 91.25
N GLN A 34 122.11 -2.73 92.02
CA GLN A 34 120.81 -3.38 92.00
C GLN A 34 119.69 -2.43 92.48
N ALA A 35 119.94 -1.64 93.53
CA ALA A 35 119.02 -0.61 94.01
C ALA A 35 118.84 0.53 93.00
N HIS A 36 119.90 0.92 92.28
CA HIS A 36 119.81 1.92 91.21
C HIS A 36 119.01 1.40 90.01
N SER A 37 119.24 0.15 89.60
CA SER A 37 118.45 -0.54 88.55
C SER A 37 116.97 -0.67 88.93
N LEU A 38 116.67 -1.05 90.17
CA LEU A 38 115.28 -1.14 90.65
C LEU A 38 114.59 0.23 90.68
N ARG A 39 115.27 1.31 91.11
CA ARG A 39 114.71 2.67 91.03
C ARG A 39 114.43 3.10 89.60
N GLN A 40 115.34 2.78 88.68
CA GLN A 40 115.15 3.09 87.27
C GLN A 40 113.95 2.33 86.70
N ILE A 41 113.80 1.04 87.04
CA ILE A 41 112.62 0.23 86.66
C ILE A 41 111.34 0.83 87.22
N ILE A 42 111.31 1.18 88.52
CA ILE A 42 110.15 1.81 89.18
C ILE A 42 109.80 3.13 88.47
N SER A 43 110.79 3.97 88.16
CA SER A 43 110.58 5.22 87.45
C SER A 43 109.99 5.02 86.05
N THR A 44 110.45 4.02 85.28
CA THR A 44 109.81 3.66 84.00
C THR A 44 108.40 3.10 84.19
N MET A 45 108.17 2.25 85.19
CA MET A 45 106.85 1.70 85.47
C MET A 45 105.85 2.77 85.90
N GLU A 46 106.29 3.78 86.66
CA GLU A 46 105.47 4.93 87.04
C GLU A 46 105.13 5.81 85.82
N ALA A 47 106.09 6.03 84.92
CA ALA A 47 105.84 6.74 83.67
C ALA A 47 104.86 5.98 82.75
N GLU A 48 105.01 4.66 82.64
CA GLU A 48 104.08 3.80 81.90
C GLU A 48 102.68 3.79 82.54
N ALA A 49 102.58 3.71 83.87
CA ALA A 49 101.31 3.78 84.58
C ALA A 49 100.61 5.13 84.36
N ALA A 50 101.36 6.23 84.41
CA ALA A 50 100.86 7.58 84.14
C ALA A 50 100.39 7.76 82.68
N GLU A 51 100.92 6.99 81.71
CA GLU A 51 100.44 6.98 80.32
C GLU A 51 99.23 6.06 80.11
N LEU A 52 99.12 4.98 80.89
CA LEU A 52 98.01 4.03 80.81
C LEU A 52 96.69 4.63 81.32
N GLU A 53 96.72 5.44 82.38
CA GLU A 53 95.53 6.12 82.93
C GLU A 53 94.75 6.95 81.89
N PRO A 54 95.37 7.89 81.15
CA PRO A 54 94.65 8.68 80.14
C PRO A 54 94.16 7.82 78.97
N ARG A 55 94.91 6.78 78.57
CA ARG A 55 94.45 5.82 77.55
C ARG A 55 93.21 5.06 78.00
N LEU A 56 93.15 4.64 79.26
CA LEU A 56 92.01 3.94 79.84
C LEU A 56 90.80 4.87 80.00
N ALA A 57 91.01 6.12 80.39
CA ALA A 57 89.97 7.15 80.40
C ALA A 57 89.39 7.40 79.00
N ALA A 58 90.25 7.54 77.98
CA ALA A 58 89.83 7.72 76.59
C ALA A 58 89.06 6.50 76.07
N ALA A 59 89.52 5.28 76.36
CA ALA A 59 88.82 4.05 75.98
C ALA A 59 87.43 3.93 76.64
N ARG A 60 87.31 4.33 77.92
CA ARG A 60 86.01 4.38 78.61
C ARG A 60 85.06 5.38 77.95
N GLN A 61 85.55 6.56 77.59
CA GLN A 61 84.72 7.54 76.88
C GLN A 61 84.26 7.02 75.52
N GLN A 62 85.16 6.40 74.76
CA GLN A 62 84.83 5.78 73.48
C GLN A 62 83.77 4.68 73.62
N LEU A 63 83.82 3.86 74.68
CA LEU A 63 82.80 2.86 74.97
C LEU A 63 81.44 3.51 75.27
N THR A 64 81.40 4.56 76.09
CA THR A 64 80.17 5.31 76.37
C THR A 64 79.56 5.89 75.09
N ASP A 65 80.38 6.52 74.25
CA ASP A 65 79.92 7.11 72.98
C ASP A 65 79.41 6.04 72.00
N LEU A 66 80.12 4.92 71.90
CA LEU A 66 79.70 3.78 71.07
C LEU A 66 78.41 3.16 71.59
N ASN A 67 78.24 3.04 72.91
CA ASN A 67 77.01 2.52 73.51
C ASN A 67 75.82 3.44 73.21
N GLY A 68 75.99 4.75 73.31
CA GLY A 68 74.96 5.72 72.91
C GLY A 68 74.59 5.65 71.43
N LYS A 69 75.57 5.45 70.53
CA LYS A 69 75.32 5.23 69.10
C LYS A 69 74.57 3.92 68.84
N ILE A 70 74.86 2.85 69.57
CA ILE A 70 74.16 1.57 69.47
C ILE A 70 72.70 1.76 69.89
N GLU A 71 72.44 2.39 71.04
CA GLU A 71 71.08 2.67 71.52
C GLU A 71 70.27 3.50 70.51
N GLN A 72 70.89 4.55 69.93
CA GLN A 72 70.27 5.36 68.90
C GLN A 72 69.97 4.56 67.62
N ALA A 73 70.92 3.74 67.16
CA ALA A 73 70.72 2.90 65.98
C ALA A 73 69.62 1.84 66.22
N THR A 74 69.54 1.25 67.41
CA THR A 74 68.47 0.32 67.78
C THR A 74 67.11 1.01 67.75
N ALA A 75 66.99 2.20 68.35
CA ALA A 75 65.73 2.96 68.31
C ALA A 75 65.32 3.34 66.88
N GLN A 76 66.28 3.67 66.00
CA GLN A 76 66.02 3.92 64.58
C GLN A 76 65.56 2.66 63.85
N MET A 77 66.18 1.51 64.09
CA MET A 77 65.76 0.23 63.50
C MET A 77 64.34 -0.15 63.93
N ASP A 78 63.99 0.07 65.19
CA ASP A 78 62.63 -0.19 65.71
C ASP A 78 61.58 0.75 65.12
N ALA A 79 61.94 2.01 64.87
CA ALA A 79 61.08 2.96 64.18
C ALA A 79 60.85 2.55 62.72
N VAL A 80 61.92 2.30 61.96
CA VAL A 80 61.83 1.86 60.55
C VAL A 80 61.07 0.53 60.43
N SER A 81 61.23 -0.39 61.38
CA SER A 81 60.50 -1.66 61.38
C SER A 81 58.98 -1.46 61.57
N ARG A 82 58.58 -0.50 62.40
CA ARG A 82 57.17 -0.11 62.57
C ARG A 82 56.63 0.55 61.32
N ASP A 83 57.34 1.52 60.75
CA ASP A 83 56.95 2.22 59.52
C ASP A 83 56.80 1.23 58.34
N LEU A 84 57.69 0.24 58.24
CA LEU A 84 57.60 -0.82 57.23
C LEU A 84 56.38 -1.71 57.43
N ALA A 85 56.01 -2.02 58.68
CA ALA A 85 54.82 -2.80 58.97
C ALA A 85 53.54 -2.04 58.62
N GLU A 86 53.48 -0.74 58.96
CA GLU A 86 52.37 0.15 58.59
C GLU A 86 52.24 0.30 57.08
N GLY A 87 53.36 0.52 56.37
CA GLY A 87 53.38 0.61 54.92
C GLY A 87 52.87 -0.68 54.23
N LYS A 88 53.25 -1.85 54.74
CA LYS A 88 52.74 -3.14 54.23
C LYS A 88 51.24 -3.31 54.49
N ALA A 89 50.74 -2.87 55.63
CA ALA A 89 49.32 -2.91 55.94
C ALA A 89 48.52 -2.00 55.00
N ALA A 90 48.99 -0.76 54.78
CA ALA A 90 48.39 0.17 53.84
C ALA A 90 48.42 -0.35 52.39
N GLU A 91 49.52 -0.99 51.97
CA GLU A 91 49.61 -1.63 50.66
C GLU A 91 48.59 -2.76 50.50
N ALA A 92 48.43 -3.62 51.53
CA ALA A 92 47.45 -4.70 51.50
C ALA A 92 46.01 -4.16 51.40
N GLU A 93 45.70 -3.08 52.12
CA GLU A 93 44.40 -2.41 52.05
C GLU A 93 44.14 -1.80 50.67
N MET A 94 45.11 -1.07 50.10
CA MET A 94 44.99 -0.52 48.75
C MET A 94 44.80 -1.61 47.70
N ARG A 95 45.52 -2.74 47.81
CA ARG A 95 45.34 -3.88 46.92
C ARG A 95 43.93 -4.46 47.02
N ALA A 96 43.40 -4.62 48.23
CA ALA A 96 42.03 -5.09 48.44
C ALA A 96 40.99 -4.12 47.83
N ALA A 97 41.18 -2.81 48.02
CA ALA A 97 40.32 -1.79 47.44
C ALA A 97 40.35 -1.80 45.90
N ILE A 98 41.53 -1.97 45.29
CA ILE A 98 41.67 -2.11 43.83
C ILE A 98 40.94 -3.35 43.31
N THR A 99 41.05 -4.48 44.01
CA THR A 99 40.32 -5.71 43.66
C THR A 99 38.82 -5.47 43.71
N GLN A 100 38.31 -4.87 44.80
CA GLN A 100 36.89 -4.57 44.94
C GLN A 100 36.39 -3.62 43.84
N ALA A 101 37.10 -2.52 43.60
CA ALA A 101 36.73 -1.56 42.54
C ALA A 101 36.75 -2.20 41.14
N THR A 102 37.67 -3.13 40.90
CA THR A 102 37.74 -3.90 39.66
C THR A 102 36.51 -4.81 39.48
N GLU A 103 36.08 -5.49 40.54
CA GLU A 103 34.87 -6.31 40.51
C GLU A 103 33.61 -5.48 40.29
N GLU A 104 33.48 -4.35 40.99
CA GLU A 104 32.36 -3.43 40.83
C GLU A 104 32.26 -2.88 39.42
N ARG A 105 33.39 -2.44 38.85
CA ARG A 105 33.47 -2.01 37.45
C ARG A 105 33.05 -3.12 36.48
N ASN A 106 33.49 -4.36 36.71
CA ASN A 106 33.13 -5.48 35.85
C ASN A 106 31.63 -5.79 35.93
N ARG A 107 31.01 -5.70 37.11
CA ARG A 107 29.55 -5.82 37.28
C ARG A 107 28.81 -4.72 36.52
N GLN A 108 29.21 -3.46 36.71
CA GLN A 108 28.62 -2.32 35.99
C GLN A 108 28.77 -2.45 34.46
N GLN A 109 29.90 -2.98 33.98
CA GLN A 109 30.10 -3.22 32.56
C GLN A 109 29.13 -4.29 32.02
N ALA A 110 28.93 -5.38 32.75
CA ALA A 110 27.95 -6.41 32.38
C ALA A 110 26.50 -5.87 32.38
N ASP A 111 26.15 -5.02 33.35
CA ASP A 111 24.84 -4.36 33.42
C ASP A 111 24.63 -3.42 32.23
N LEU A 112 25.65 -2.62 31.86
CA LEU A 112 25.60 -1.74 30.69
C LEU A 112 25.46 -2.52 29.38
N GLU A 113 26.15 -3.64 29.23
CA GLU A 113 26.01 -4.51 28.07
C GLU A 113 24.60 -5.12 27.97
N THR A 114 24.02 -5.49 29.11
CA THR A 114 22.64 -6.01 29.19
C THR A 114 21.64 -4.93 28.80
N ALA A 115 21.73 -3.74 29.40
CA ALA A 115 20.86 -2.61 29.07
C ALA A 115 20.95 -2.21 27.59
N ARG A 116 22.14 -2.27 26.98
CA ARG A 116 22.32 -2.02 25.54
C ARG A 116 21.59 -3.04 24.67
N ARG A 117 21.60 -4.33 25.04
CA ARG A 117 20.86 -5.37 24.32
C ARG A 117 19.35 -5.16 24.45
N GLU A 118 18.86 -4.86 25.65
CA GLU A 118 17.45 -4.57 25.88
C GLU A 118 16.97 -3.36 25.07
N MET A 119 17.77 -2.30 24.97
CA MET A 119 17.48 -1.14 24.13
C MET A 119 17.42 -1.49 22.65
N ALA A 120 18.34 -2.31 22.15
CA ALA A 120 18.34 -2.76 20.76
C ALA A 120 17.10 -3.62 20.46
N ASP A 121 16.74 -4.53 21.36
CA ASP A 121 15.52 -5.35 21.24
C ASP A 121 14.25 -4.50 21.25
N ALA A 122 14.18 -3.49 22.14
CA ALA A 122 13.05 -2.56 22.20
C ALA A 122 12.93 -1.71 20.92
N GLN A 123 14.06 -1.29 20.33
CA GLN A 123 14.08 -0.60 19.04
C GLN A 123 13.55 -1.49 17.92
N ALA A 124 14.04 -2.73 17.82
CA ALA A 124 13.57 -3.70 16.82
C ALA A 124 12.06 -3.98 16.96
N ARG A 125 11.55 -4.13 18.20
CA ARG A 125 10.10 -4.28 18.47
C ARG A 125 9.31 -3.06 18.02
N THR A 126 9.84 -1.85 18.22
CA THR A 126 9.20 -0.60 17.80
C THR A 126 9.13 -0.48 16.28
N GLU A 127 10.20 -0.84 15.58
CA GLU A 127 10.25 -0.85 14.12
C GLU A 127 9.28 -1.87 13.54
N SER A 128 9.24 -3.09 14.10
CA SER A 128 8.28 -4.12 13.73
C SER A 128 6.83 -3.66 13.94
N ALA A 129 6.52 -3.04 15.09
CA ALA A 129 5.20 -2.51 15.38
C ALA A 129 4.80 -1.38 14.40
N ARG A 130 5.72 -0.50 14.03
CA ARG A 130 5.49 0.55 13.02
C ARG A 130 5.19 -0.04 11.65
N ALA A 131 5.92 -1.07 11.23
CA ALA A 131 5.68 -1.77 9.97
C ALA A 131 4.29 -2.43 9.97
N ALA A 132 3.91 -3.10 11.06
CA ALA A 132 2.59 -3.70 11.22
C ALA A 132 1.46 -2.65 11.17
N LEU A 133 1.64 -1.49 11.81
CA LEU A 133 0.67 -0.38 11.74
C LEU A 133 0.52 0.18 10.32
N ALA A 134 1.62 0.33 9.59
CA ALA A 134 1.58 0.77 8.19
C ALA A 134 0.81 -0.23 7.32
N GLN A 135 1.05 -1.53 7.52
CA GLN A 135 0.33 -2.59 6.81
C GLN A 135 -1.17 -2.56 7.12
N ILE A 136 -1.55 -2.53 8.40
CA ILE A 136 -2.97 -2.48 8.81
C ILE A 136 -3.66 -1.23 8.24
N THR A 137 -2.96 -0.10 8.20
CA THR A 137 -3.49 1.13 7.61
C THR A 137 -3.71 0.97 6.11
N GLY A 138 -2.74 0.42 5.38
CA GLY A 138 -2.90 0.13 3.95
C GLY A 138 -4.04 -0.86 3.66
N ASP A 139 -4.19 -1.91 4.48
CA ASP A 139 -5.29 -2.87 4.36
C ASP A 139 -6.66 -2.22 4.64
N ARG A 140 -6.73 -1.30 5.62
CA ARG A 140 -7.93 -0.52 5.89
C ARG A 140 -8.31 0.33 4.69
N ASP A 141 -7.37 1.08 4.12
CA ASP A 141 -7.62 1.97 3.00
C ASP A 141 -8.09 1.19 1.77
N ARG A 142 -7.50 0.02 1.53
CA ARG A 142 -7.93 -0.91 0.48
C ARG A 142 -9.37 -1.38 0.69
N ARG A 143 -9.70 -1.84 1.90
CA ARG A 143 -11.06 -2.27 2.24
C ARG A 143 -12.07 -1.13 2.13
N GLN A 144 -11.67 0.09 2.49
CA GLN A 144 -12.54 1.26 2.33
C GLN A 144 -12.84 1.53 0.85
N ALA A 145 -11.83 1.46 -0.02
CA ALA A 145 -12.03 1.61 -1.46
C ALA A 145 -12.92 0.49 -2.05
N GLU A 146 -12.78 -0.75 -1.55
CA GLU A 146 -13.66 -1.87 -1.92
C GLU A 146 -15.11 -1.64 -1.48
N LEU A 147 -15.33 -1.12 -0.27
CA LEU A 147 -16.67 -0.76 0.22
C LEU A 147 -17.30 0.36 -0.61
N ASP A 148 -16.53 1.40 -0.95
CA ASP A 148 -17.01 2.51 -1.77
C ASP A 148 -17.36 2.06 -3.20
N ALA A 149 -16.58 1.12 -3.75
CA ALA A 149 -16.88 0.50 -5.04
C ALA A 149 -18.15 -0.35 -4.99
N ALA A 150 -18.29 -1.21 -3.98
CA ALA A 150 -19.49 -2.02 -3.79
C ALA A 150 -20.75 -1.17 -3.58
N ALA A 151 -20.64 -0.05 -2.87
CA ALA A 151 -21.75 0.89 -2.69
C ALA A 151 -22.23 1.50 -4.02
N LYS A 152 -21.31 1.83 -4.93
CA LYS A 152 -21.65 2.31 -6.28
C LYS A 152 -22.30 1.23 -7.14
N GLU A 153 -21.81 -0.01 -7.05
CA GLU A 153 -22.43 -1.14 -7.75
C GLU A 153 -23.87 -1.38 -7.28
N LEU A 154 -24.13 -1.23 -5.97
CA LEU A 154 -25.48 -1.33 -5.42
C LEU A 154 -26.41 -0.23 -5.96
N ASP A 155 -25.95 1.02 -6.03
CA ASP A 155 -26.73 2.14 -6.58
C ASP A 155 -27.07 1.96 -8.07
N ASP A 156 -26.11 1.47 -8.87
CA ASP A 156 -26.32 1.12 -10.28
C ASP A 156 -27.32 -0.05 -10.42
N LEU A 157 -27.20 -1.10 -9.61
CA LEU A 157 -28.15 -2.22 -9.60
C LEU A 157 -29.56 -1.79 -9.19
N GLU A 158 -29.69 -0.89 -8.21
CA GLU A 158 -30.97 -0.33 -7.81
C GLU A 158 -31.60 0.46 -8.96
N SER A 159 -30.82 1.33 -9.60
CA SER A 159 -31.26 2.11 -10.77
C SER A 159 -31.71 1.21 -11.92
N ARG A 160 -30.96 0.15 -12.23
CA ARG A 160 -31.36 -0.85 -13.25
C ARG A 160 -32.63 -1.60 -12.88
N THR A 161 -32.80 -1.92 -11.60
CA THR A 161 -34.01 -2.57 -11.11
C THR A 161 -35.24 -1.67 -11.24
N GLN A 162 -35.09 -0.38 -10.93
CA GLN A 162 -36.16 0.61 -11.12
C GLN A 162 -36.52 0.78 -12.61
N ALA A 163 -35.51 0.87 -13.49
CA ALA A 163 -35.73 0.94 -14.93
C ALA A 163 -36.42 -0.32 -15.48
N ALA A 164 -36.00 -1.51 -15.05
CA ALA A 164 -36.62 -2.77 -15.44
C ALA A 164 -38.09 -2.85 -14.98
N ARG A 165 -38.40 -2.38 -13.76
CA ARG A 165 -39.79 -2.30 -13.27
C ARG A 165 -40.63 -1.34 -14.11
N ALA A 166 -40.11 -0.18 -14.48
CA ALA A 166 -40.81 0.77 -15.35
C ALA A 166 -41.08 0.18 -16.75
N ALA A 167 -40.07 -0.48 -17.35
CA ALA A 167 -40.22 -1.15 -18.63
C ALA A 167 -41.27 -2.28 -18.58
N LEU A 168 -41.31 -3.06 -17.49
CA LEU A 168 -42.31 -4.10 -17.29
C LEU A 168 -43.74 -3.51 -17.21
N ALA A 169 -43.91 -2.40 -16.49
CA ALA A 169 -45.19 -1.71 -16.41
C ALA A 169 -45.65 -1.21 -17.79
N GLU A 170 -44.74 -0.65 -18.59
CA GLU A 170 -45.03 -0.20 -19.95
C GLU A 170 -45.42 -1.36 -20.88
N ILE A 171 -44.69 -2.48 -20.83
CA ILE A 171 -45.02 -3.68 -21.61
C ILE A 171 -46.40 -4.21 -21.23
N THR A 172 -46.71 -4.23 -19.93
CA THR A 172 -48.02 -4.66 -19.41
C THR A 172 -49.13 -3.76 -19.95
N GLN A 173 -48.96 -2.43 -19.89
CA GLN A 173 -49.93 -1.47 -20.42
C GLN A 173 -50.13 -1.61 -21.94
N ARG A 174 -49.05 -1.82 -22.70
CA ARG A 174 -49.13 -2.07 -24.15
C ARG A 174 -49.89 -3.35 -24.46
N HIS A 175 -49.68 -4.39 -23.66
CA HIS A 175 -50.39 -5.66 -23.82
C HIS A 175 -51.89 -5.51 -23.53
N GLU A 176 -52.26 -4.82 -22.45
CA GLU A 176 -53.67 -4.52 -22.13
C GLU A 176 -54.34 -3.70 -23.24
N ALA A 177 -53.66 -2.67 -23.76
CA ALA A 177 -54.15 -1.89 -24.88
C ALA A 177 -54.36 -2.75 -26.15
N MET A 178 -53.39 -3.61 -26.47
CA MET A 178 -53.48 -4.54 -27.61
C MET A 178 -54.63 -5.54 -27.45
N GLN A 179 -54.85 -6.04 -26.24
CA GLN A 179 -56.00 -6.90 -25.95
C GLN A 179 -57.33 -6.16 -26.11
N ALA A 180 -57.42 -4.91 -25.63
CA ALA A 180 -58.62 -4.09 -25.80
C ALA A 180 -58.91 -3.80 -27.29
N ASP A 181 -57.88 -3.52 -28.09
CA ASP A 181 -58.02 -3.33 -29.54
C ASP A 181 -58.44 -4.63 -30.24
N LEU A 182 -57.93 -5.79 -29.81
CA LEU A 182 -58.36 -7.08 -30.34
C LEU A 182 -59.85 -7.31 -30.06
N VAL A 183 -60.31 -7.08 -28.83
CA VAL A 183 -61.74 -7.18 -28.47
C VAL A 183 -62.58 -6.21 -29.32
N ARG A 184 -62.15 -4.95 -29.46
CA ARG A 184 -62.83 -3.97 -30.31
C ARG A 184 -62.92 -4.43 -31.77
N SER A 185 -61.87 -5.06 -32.31
CA SER A 185 -61.87 -5.57 -33.68
C SER A 185 -62.85 -6.74 -33.87
N GLN A 186 -62.99 -7.60 -32.85
CA GLN A 186 -63.95 -8.70 -32.84
C GLN A 186 -65.40 -8.16 -32.78
N ASP A 187 -65.66 -7.15 -31.95
CA ASP A 187 -66.97 -6.48 -31.87
C ASP A 187 -67.34 -5.82 -33.20
N LEU A 188 -66.39 -5.12 -33.84
CA LEU A 188 -66.62 -4.51 -35.16
C LEU A 188 -66.91 -5.57 -36.23
N ALA A 189 -66.18 -6.69 -36.22
CA ALA A 189 -66.46 -7.80 -37.14
C ALA A 189 -67.87 -8.38 -36.93
N ALA A 190 -68.31 -8.53 -35.67
CA ALA A 190 -69.67 -8.96 -35.36
C ALA A 190 -70.73 -7.97 -35.86
N GLN A 191 -70.50 -6.66 -35.68
CA GLN A 191 -71.38 -5.61 -36.21
C GLN A 191 -71.46 -5.61 -37.74
N ILE A 192 -70.34 -5.81 -38.43
CA ILE A 192 -70.32 -5.92 -39.90
C ILE A 192 -71.15 -7.12 -40.35
N ALA A 193 -70.94 -8.29 -39.73
CA ALA A 193 -71.72 -9.49 -40.06
C ALA A 193 -73.24 -9.27 -39.84
N GLU A 194 -73.61 -8.54 -38.78
CA GLU A 194 -75.01 -8.16 -38.55
C GLU A 194 -75.55 -7.19 -39.61
N GLN A 195 -74.79 -6.16 -39.98
CA GLN A 195 -75.17 -5.20 -41.03
C GLN A 195 -75.31 -5.87 -42.40
N GLU A 196 -74.43 -6.83 -42.72
CA GLU A 196 -74.53 -7.63 -43.93
C GLU A 196 -75.82 -8.48 -43.94
N ASN A 197 -76.16 -9.13 -42.83
CA ASN A 197 -77.40 -9.89 -42.72
C ASN A 197 -78.63 -9.00 -42.90
N ARG A 198 -78.67 -7.84 -42.23
CA ARG A 198 -79.75 -6.84 -42.42
C ARG A 198 -79.84 -6.38 -43.89
N SER A 199 -78.70 -6.18 -44.55
CA SER A 199 -78.66 -5.79 -45.96
C SER A 199 -79.18 -6.90 -46.88
N ARG A 200 -78.87 -8.17 -46.58
CA ARG A 200 -79.42 -9.34 -47.29
C ARG A 200 -80.94 -9.43 -47.10
N ASP A 201 -81.43 -9.30 -45.88
CA ASP A 201 -82.86 -9.32 -45.56
C ASP A 201 -83.62 -8.20 -46.28
N LEU A 202 -83.06 -6.98 -46.27
CA LEU A 202 -83.62 -5.84 -47.03
C LEU A 202 -83.61 -6.10 -48.53
N ALA A 203 -82.55 -6.67 -49.09
CA ALA A 203 -82.47 -7.01 -50.50
C ALA A 203 -83.48 -8.12 -50.90
N ASP A 204 -83.69 -9.11 -50.04
CA ASP A 204 -84.74 -10.13 -50.19
C ASP A 204 -86.14 -9.49 -50.15
N ALA A 205 -86.38 -8.56 -49.21
CA ALA A 205 -87.63 -7.81 -49.12
C ALA A 205 -87.89 -6.97 -50.38
N VAL A 206 -86.87 -6.28 -50.90
CA VAL A 206 -86.96 -5.53 -52.17
C VAL A 206 -87.24 -6.45 -53.35
N ARG A 207 -86.55 -7.60 -53.46
CA ARG A 207 -86.81 -8.59 -54.52
C ARG A 207 -88.24 -9.12 -54.44
N ARG A 208 -88.74 -9.41 -53.24
CA ARG A 208 -90.11 -9.85 -53.01
C ARG A 208 -91.13 -8.78 -53.38
N LEU A 209 -90.99 -7.56 -52.88
CA LEU A 209 -91.88 -6.44 -53.21
C LEU A 209 -91.86 -6.12 -54.71
N THR A 210 -90.70 -6.24 -55.37
CA THR A 210 -90.57 -6.07 -56.83
C THR A 210 -91.33 -7.16 -57.58
N ALA A 211 -91.24 -8.42 -57.13
CA ALA A 211 -92.01 -9.52 -57.69
C ALA A 211 -93.52 -9.34 -57.48
N GLU A 212 -93.94 -8.89 -56.29
CA GLU A 212 -95.34 -8.55 -55.97
C GLU A 212 -95.86 -7.41 -56.86
N LEU A 213 -95.09 -6.33 -57.04
CA LEU A 213 -95.43 -5.24 -57.96
C LEU A 213 -95.52 -5.70 -59.41
N THR A 214 -94.60 -6.56 -59.85
CA THR A 214 -94.62 -7.13 -61.22
C THR A 214 -95.85 -8.01 -61.42
N ALA A 215 -96.23 -8.82 -60.41
CA ALA A 215 -97.43 -9.63 -60.46
C ALA A 215 -98.70 -8.76 -60.52
N LEU A 216 -98.81 -7.74 -59.66
CA LEU A 216 -99.92 -6.77 -59.70
C LEU A 216 -99.98 -6.03 -61.04
N THR A 217 -98.83 -5.67 -61.60
CA THR A 217 -98.71 -5.04 -62.92
C THR A 217 -99.21 -5.97 -64.02
N ARG A 218 -98.85 -7.26 -64.00
CA ARG A 218 -99.39 -8.25 -64.95
C ARG A 218 -100.88 -8.45 -64.79
N VAL A 219 -101.42 -8.47 -63.57
CA VAL A 219 -102.86 -8.54 -63.32
C VAL A 219 -103.57 -7.32 -63.91
N ARG A 220 -103.02 -6.12 -63.69
CA ARG A 220 -103.51 -4.88 -64.31
C ARG A 220 -103.43 -4.95 -65.84
N ASP A 221 -102.30 -5.36 -66.40
CA ASP A 221 -102.07 -5.40 -67.84
C ASP A 221 -102.91 -6.50 -68.52
N ALA A 222 -103.17 -7.63 -67.84
CA ALA A 222 -104.11 -8.65 -68.29
C ALA A 222 -105.56 -8.14 -68.26
N ALA A 223 -105.95 -7.39 -67.22
CA ALA A 223 -107.25 -6.71 -67.17
C ALA A 223 -107.41 -5.63 -68.25
N LEU A 224 -106.30 -4.96 -68.63
CA LEU A 224 -106.26 -4.03 -69.76
C LEU A 224 -106.25 -4.76 -71.12
N ALA A 225 -105.64 -5.95 -71.21
CA ALA A 225 -105.58 -6.76 -72.42
C ALA A 225 -106.90 -7.51 -72.73
N GLU A 226 -107.74 -7.82 -71.73
CA GLU A 226 -109.12 -8.28 -71.93
C GLU A 226 -110.03 -7.20 -72.60
N ALA A 227 -109.55 -5.95 -72.74
CA ALA A 227 -110.29 -4.85 -73.36
C ALA A 227 -109.91 -4.56 -74.84
N GLN A 228 -109.08 -5.36 -75.53
CA GLN A 228 -108.72 -5.07 -76.93
C GLN A 228 -108.19 -6.26 -77.78
N PRO A 229 -108.72 -6.51 -79.00
CA PRO A 229 -108.13 -7.38 -80.04
C PRO A 229 -107.45 -6.55 -81.18
N PRO A 230 -106.74 -7.14 -82.19
CA PRO A 230 -105.27 -7.28 -82.19
C PRO A 230 -104.53 -6.75 -83.47
N SER A 231 -103.18 -6.84 -83.43
CA SER A 231 -102.18 -6.91 -84.54
C SER A 231 -101.63 -5.61 -85.16
N PRO A 232 -100.43 -5.59 -85.83
CA PRO A 232 -99.36 -6.60 -86.01
C PRO A 232 -97.89 -6.11 -85.80
N GLN A 233 -96.95 -7.06 -85.82
CA GLN A 233 -95.48 -6.92 -85.98
C GLN A 233 -95.08 -6.39 -87.39
N PRO A 234 -93.85 -5.87 -87.60
CA PRO A 234 -92.66 -6.68 -88.00
C PRO A 234 -91.36 -6.25 -87.24
N ALA A 235 -90.37 -7.08 -86.92
CA ALA A 235 -89.52 -8.05 -87.65
C ALA A 235 -88.35 -7.43 -88.45
N GLY A 236 -87.12 -7.71 -87.96
CA GLY A 236 -85.85 -7.79 -88.72
C GLY A 236 -84.93 -6.57 -88.66
N THR A 237 -83.59 -6.64 -88.58
CA THR A 237 -82.65 -7.78 -88.53
C THR A 237 -81.24 -7.24 -88.24
N GLU A 238 -80.42 -8.02 -87.53
CA GLU A 238 -78.97 -8.28 -87.76
C GLU A 238 -77.90 -7.16 -87.79
N ALA A 239 -76.93 -7.27 -86.86
CA ALA A 239 -75.54 -7.70 -87.12
C ALA A 239 -74.46 -6.90 -86.35
N GLU A 240 -73.76 -7.60 -85.44
CA GLU A 240 -72.35 -7.37 -85.03
C GLU A 240 -71.40 -7.39 -86.27
N PRO A 241 -70.08 -7.05 -86.24
CA PRO A 241 -69.16 -7.05 -85.09
C PRO A 241 -68.02 -6.00 -85.11
N ASP A 242 -67.15 -6.13 -84.10
CA ASP A 242 -65.68 -5.90 -84.10
C ASP A 242 -65.11 -4.47 -84.19
N ALA A 243 -64.34 -4.08 -83.17
CA ALA A 243 -62.93 -3.68 -83.31
C ALA A 243 -62.37 -3.01 -82.03
N ALA A 244 -61.40 -3.71 -81.44
CA ALA A 244 -60.07 -3.19 -81.09
C ALA A 244 -59.87 -2.07 -80.04
N ALA A 245 -59.10 -2.48 -79.03
CA ALA A 245 -57.87 -1.83 -78.54
C ALA A 245 -57.96 -0.61 -77.59
N SER A 246 -57.54 -0.86 -76.33
CA SER A 246 -56.38 -0.27 -75.62
C SER A 246 -55.91 1.17 -75.94
N PRO A 247 -55.09 1.76 -75.05
CA PRO A 247 -55.25 2.04 -73.63
C PRO A 247 -55.33 3.57 -73.43
N ALA A 248 -55.86 4.03 -72.29
CA ALA A 248 -55.74 5.43 -71.91
C ALA A 248 -54.24 5.78 -71.79
N GLY A 249 -53.77 6.56 -72.76
CA GLY A 249 -52.41 7.05 -72.81
C GLY A 249 -52.09 7.85 -71.56
N LEU A 250 -50.84 7.69 -71.12
CA LEU A 250 -50.15 8.54 -70.17
C LEU A 250 -50.44 10.02 -70.49
N GLN A 251 -51.39 10.63 -69.78
CA GLN A 251 -51.53 12.08 -69.82
C GLN A 251 -50.33 12.65 -69.12
N ALA A 252 -49.41 13.23 -69.89
CA ALA A 252 -48.27 13.95 -69.36
C ALA A 252 -48.78 15.01 -68.37
N ARG A 253 -48.35 14.91 -67.12
CA ARG A 253 -48.80 15.80 -66.04
C ARG A 253 -48.09 17.14 -66.18
N ASP A 254 -48.79 18.24 -65.90
CA ASP A 254 -48.20 19.58 -65.99
C ASP A 254 -46.97 19.67 -65.09
N SER A 255 -45.82 19.97 -65.71
CA SER A 255 -44.53 20.13 -65.05
C SER A 255 -44.57 21.09 -63.85
N ARG A 256 -45.40 22.15 -63.89
CA ARG A 256 -45.54 23.10 -62.77
C ARG A 256 -46.29 22.51 -61.59
N GLN A 257 -47.29 21.66 -61.86
CA GLN A 257 -48.06 20.96 -60.83
C GLN A 257 -47.21 19.88 -60.14
N VAL A 258 -46.41 19.14 -60.91
CA VAL A 258 -45.46 18.15 -60.38
C VAL A 258 -44.40 18.83 -59.49
N ASP A 259 -43.87 19.98 -59.91
CA ASP A 259 -42.89 20.75 -59.12
C ASP A 259 -43.48 21.25 -57.80
N ALA A 260 -44.69 21.79 -57.82
CA ALA A 260 -45.38 22.25 -56.62
C ALA A 260 -45.68 21.09 -55.65
N ALA A 261 -45.99 19.90 -56.18
CA ALA A 261 -46.21 18.70 -55.36
C ALA A 261 -44.89 18.18 -54.76
N LEU A 262 -43.81 18.12 -55.54
CA LEU A 262 -42.48 17.73 -55.04
C LEU A 262 -41.89 18.73 -54.06
N ALA A 263 -42.22 20.02 -54.16
CA ALA A 263 -41.81 21.04 -53.19
C ALA A 263 -42.52 20.88 -51.84
N ALA A 264 -43.77 20.42 -51.85
CA ALA A 264 -44.59 20.26 -50.66
C ALA A 264 -44.45 18.88 -49.98
N ALA A 265 -43.80 17.91 -50.64
CA ALA A 265 -43.65 16.56 -50.11
C ALA A 265 -42.50 16.50 -49.08
N PRO A 266 -42.78 16.18 -47.80
CA PRO A 266 -41.76 16.07 -46.76
C PRO A 266 -40.90 14.82 -46.98
N ALA A 267 -39.62 14.90 -46.58
CA ALA A 267 -38.66 13.78 -46.54
C ALA A 267 -38.31 13.08 -47.88
N LEU A 268 -38.27 13.84 -48.99
CA LEU A 268 -37.65 13.37 -50.22
C LEU A 268 -36.12 13.20 -50.05
N PRO A 269 -35.49 12.19 -50.70
CA PRO A 269 -34.05 11.96 -50.60
C PRO A 269 -33.28 13.20 -51.10
N GLN A 270 -32.30 13.68 -50.31
CA GLN A 270 -31.62 14.96 -50.54
C GLN A 270 -30.63 14.98 -51.74
N GLY A 271 -30.63 13.96 -52.60
CA GLY A 271 -29.84 13.95 -53.83
C GLY A 271 -30.62 14.54 -55.00
N GLY A 272 -30.10 15.61 -55.62
CA GLY A 272 -30.73 16.31 -56.74
C GLY A 272 -31.11 15.37 -57.91
N ASP A 273 -30.28 14.35 -58.16
CA ASP A 273 -30.47 13.42 -59.28
C ASP A 273 -31.69 12.51 -59.12
N ARG A 274 -31.95 12.02 -57.90
CA ARG A 274 -33.12 11.17 -57.60
C ARG A 274 -34.43 11.94 -57.67
N ARG A 275 -34.42 13.19 -57.23
CA ARG A 275 -35.57 14.09 -57.33
C ARG A 275 -35.85 14.47 -58.78
N GLY A 276 -34.81 14.68 -59.58
CA GLY A 276 -34.92 14.88 -61.03
C GLY A 276 -35.54 13.67 -61.72
N GLN A 277 -35.09 12.46 -61.39
CA GLN A 277 -35.63 11.21 -61.94
C GLN A 277 -37.10 11.00 -61.57
N LEU A 278 -37.50 11.24 -60.31
CA LEU A 278 -38.89 11.17 -59.88
C LEU A 278 -39.77 12.20 -60.61
N ARG A 279 -39.26 13.43 -60.78
CA ARG A 279 -39.95 14.48 -61.54
C ARG A 279 -40.18 14.04 -62.99
N THR A 280 -39.17 13.51 -63.66
CA THR A 280 -39.28 13.03 -65.05
C THR A 280 -40.36 11.95 -65.16
N LEU A 281 -40.33 10.93 -64.30
CA LEU A 281 -41.31 9.84 -64.30
C LEU A 281 -42.74 10.34 -64.09
N LEU A 282 -42.95 11.29 -63.18
CA LEU A 282 -44.28 11.86 -62.88
C LEU A 282 -44.79 12.78 -64.00
N VAL A 283 -43.91 13.54 -64.67
CA VAL A 283 -44.26 14.36 -65.84
C VAL A 283 -44.60 13.47 -67.04
N GLU A 284 -43.88 12.36 -67.22
CA GLU A 284 -44.16 11.34 -68.24
C GLU A 284 -45.45 10.56 -67.98
N GLY A 285 -46.13 10.80 -66.84
CA GLY A 285 -47.45 10.26 -66.54
C GLY A 285 -47.46 8.96 -65.73
N HIS A 286 -46.32 8.52 -65.18
CA HIS A 286 -46.26 7.31 -64.37
C HIS A 286 -47.04 7.44 -63.06
N CYS A 287 -47.54 6.31 -62.57
CA CYS A 287 -48.26 6.22 -61.30
C CYS A 287 -47.38 6.64 -60.13
N VAL A 288 -47.94 7.43 -59.21
CA VAL A 288 -47.21 8.03 -58.08
C VAL A 288 -46.58 6.97 -57.18
N THR A 289 -47.27 5.85 -56.97
CA THR A 289 -46.78 4.70 -56.20
C THR A 289 -45.57 4.05 -56.85
N ASP A 290 -45.62 3.84 -58.17
CA ASP A 290 -44.59 3.11 -58.91
C ASP A 290 -43.35 3.97 -59.13
N ALA A 291 -43.55 5.25 -59.45
CA ALA A 291 -42.47 6.22 -59.60
C ALA A 291 -41.73 6.43 -58.27
N LEU A 292 -42.43 6.46 -57.13
CA LEU A 292 -41.81 6.60 -55.81
C LEU A 292 -41.09 5.31 -55.36
N ALA A 293 -41.64 4.14 -55.68
CA ALA A 293 -41.01 2.84 -55.40
C ALA A 293 -39.68 2.64 -56.12
N GLN A 294 -39.54 3.14 -57.36
CA GLN A 294 -38.29 3.07 -58.13
C GLN A 294 -37.18 3.95 -57.55
N VAL A 295 -37.53 5.07 -56.92
CA VAL A 295 -36.57 6.06 -56.43
C VAL A 295 -36.26 5.88 -54.93
N GLN A 296 -37.17 5.30 -54.16
CA GLN A 296 -37.02 5.13 -52.72
C GLN A 296 -37.64 3.82 -52.22
N ASN A 297 -36.79 2.91 -51.75
CA ASN A 297 -37.19 1.70 -51.02
C ASN A 297 -36.45 1.66 -49.67
N PRO A 298 -37.14 1.67 -48.50
CA PRO A 298 -38.60 1.64 -48.32
C PRO A 298 -39.28 3.00 -48.59
N ILE A 299 -40.51 2.96 -49.10
CA ILE A 299 -41.31 4.14 -49.44
C ILE A 299 -41.71 4.91 -48.17
N ASN A 300 -41.45 6.21 -48.11
CA ASN A 300 -41.98 7.06 -47.05
C ASN A 300 -43.49 7.29 -47.24
N ARG A 301 -44.30 6.73 -46.33
CA ARG A 301 -45.77 6.79 -46.39
C ARG A 301 -46.32 8.23 -46.37
N GLN A 302 -45.67 9.17 -45.68
CA GLN A 302 -46.11 10.57 -45.63
C GLN A 302 -45.90 11.26 -46.97
N THR A 303 -44.75 11.02 -47.61
CA THR A 303 -44.43 11.51 -48.95
C THR A 303 -45.43 10.97 -49.98
N LEU A 304 -45.76 9.68 -49.91
CA LEU A 304 -46.74 9.03 -50.79
C LEU A 304 -48.13 9.67 -50.68
N LEU A 305 -48.63 9.87 -49.45
CA LEU A 305 -49.96 10.46 -49.23
C LEU A 305 -50.07 11.89 -49.77
N VAL A 306 -49.02 12.70 -49.58
CA VAL A 306 -48.98 14.07 -50.09
C VAL A 306 -48.95 14.11 -51.63
N LEU A 307 -48.18 13.23 -52.26
CA LEU A 307 -48.07 13.18 -53.72
C LEU A 307 -49.34 12.63 -54.38
N VAL A 308 -49.94 11.56 -53.83
CA VAL A 308 -51.22 11.01 -54.31
C VAL A 308 -52.36 12.01 -54.11
N GLY A 309 -52.39 12.72 -52.99
CA GLY A 309 -53.42 13.73 -52.71
C GLY A 309 -53.38 14.95 -53.63
N ARG A 310 -52.21 15.29 -54.20
CA ARG A 310 -52.03 16.49 -55.06
C ARG A 310 -51.99 16.20 -56.55
N LEU A 311 -51.44 15.05 -56.93
CA LEU A 311 -51.27 14.66 -58.34
C LEU A 311 -52.27 13.58 -58.77
N GLY A 312 -53.08 13.08 -57.84
CA GLY A 312 -54.01 11.97 -58.08
C GLY A 312 -53.30 10.61 -58.07
N GLY A 313 -54.05 9.59 -57.64
CA GLY A 313 -53.69 8.20 -57.91
C GLY A 313 -53.78 7.91 -59.40
N CYS A 314 -53.12 6.83 -59.80
CA CYS A 314 -53.72 5.98 -60.82
C CYS A 314 -54.83 5.18 -60.12
#